data_AF-A0A4R5KAX1-F1
#
_entry.id   AF-A0A4R5KAX1-F1
#
_cell.length_a   1.000
_cell.length_b   1.000
_cell.length_c   1.000
_cell.angle_alpha   90.00
_cell.angle_beta   90.00
_cell.angle_gamma   90.00
#
_symmetry.space_group_name_H-M   'P 1'
#
loop_
_entity.id
_entity.type
_entity.pdbx_description
1 polymer ?
#
loop_
_entity_poly.entity_id
_entity_poly.type
_entity_poly.pdbx_seq_one_letter_code
_entity_poly.pdbx_strand_id
1 'polypeptide(L)'
;MNQLHVDDVFSDALRAELVARVANESPASRRRPGVLLGTAAVLGTGLLGAGAAAAGLLVIPGGEKVTPLASPVTTTYTGTATVQLGTPPAGTTGIRLELKCLTPGRFVYPDGASSSCSGEDVTDGRTGWAGYTLGLVPGQDSVTIKTTPEARWQLTAEYVMQERTRLGVNAKGETYGVESPENGTPDLIAVIATNGRSGYAYARDLYGGPMPTSPEDAVKNFSTPRPPREIPVFLSDGETRVGVFMAGGTGGGIPSYPTRSAQPR
;
A
#
# COMPACT_ATOMS: atom_id res chain seq x y z
N MET A 1 -20.02 -17.70 19.50
CA MET A 1 -19.85 -16.26 19.23
C MET A 1 -18.45 -15.91 19.70
N ASN A 2 -17.47 -15.87 18.80
CA ASN A 2 -16.10 -15.49 19.16
C ASN A 2 -15.98 -13.97 19.01
N GLN A 3 -15.71 -13.30 20.14
CA GLN A 3 -15.38 -11.88 20.14
C GLN A 3 -14.11 -11.68 19.31
N LEU A 4 -14.17 -10.75 18.35
CA LEU A 4 -13.01 -10.27 17.60
C LEU A 4 -12.03 -9.68 18.60
N HIS A 5 -10.92 -10.36 18.84
CA HIS A 5 -9.81 -9.84 19.63
C HIS A 5 -8.90 -9.06 18.67
N VAL A 6 -8.86 -7.74 18.83
CA VAL A 6 -7.90 -6.89 18.15
C VAL A 6 -6.58 -7.04 18.88
N ASP A 7 -5.50 -7.23 18.13
CA ASP A 7 -4.14 -7.42 18.67
C ASP A 7 -3.72 -6.25 19.59
N ASP A 8 -3.17 -6.59 20.75
CA ASP A 8 -2.82 -5.60 21.78
C ASP A 8 -1.69 -4.67 21.31
N VAL A 9 -0.75 -5.16 20.49
CA VAL A 9 0.36 -4.36 19.94
C VAL A 9 -0.18 -3.30 18.99
N PHE A 10 -1.17 -3.66 18.17
CA PHE A 10 -1.85 -2.70 17.30
C PHE A 10 -2.63 -1.65 18.08
N SER A 11 -3.36 -2.08 19.12
CA SER A 11 -4.13 -1.19 19.99
C SER A 11 -3.25 -0.18 20.72
N ASP A 12 -2.08 -0.61 21.16
CA ASP A 12 -1.10 0.23 21.84
C ASP A 12 -0.40 1.21 20.89
N ALA A 13 -0.05 0.76 19.68
CA ALA A 13 0.51 1.63 18.64
C ALA A 13 -0.48 2.72 18.21
N LEU A 14 -1.76 2.35 18.03
CA LEU A 14 -2.82 3.29 17.69
C LEU A 14 -3.07 4.29 18.84
N ARG A 15 -3.10 3.81 20.09
CA ARG A 15 -3.21 4.69 21.27
C ARG A 15 -2.04 5.65 21.38
N ALA A 16 -0.80 5.17 21.20
CA ALA A 16 0.39 6.00 21.29
C ALA A 16 0.38 7.14 20.24
N GLU A 17 -0.01 6.83 19.01
CA GLU A 17 -0.13 7.83 17.93
C GLU A 17 -1.26 8.84 18.20
N LEU A 18 -2.42 8.39 18.67
CA LEU A 18 -3.53 9.27 19.07
C LEU A 18 -3.15 10.19 20.23
N VAL A 19 -2.44 9.68 21.24
CA VAL A 19 -1.95 10.46 22.37
C VAL A 19 -0.92 11.49 21.92
N ALA A 20 0.01 11.12 21.04
CA ALA A 20 1.00 12.04 20.49
C ALA A 20 0.35 13.19 19.70
N ARG A 21 -0.72 12.92 18.95
CA ARG A 21 -1.48 13.96 18.23
C ARG A 21 -2.24 14.89 19.15
N VAL A 22 -2.94 14.36 20.17
CA VAL A 22 -3.63 15.20 21.16
C VAL A 22 -2.64 16.07 21.94
N ALA A 23 -1.46 15.54 22.26
CA ALA A 23 -0.40 16.29 22.92
C ALA A 23 0.17 17.41 22.03
N ASN A 24 0.33 17.16 20.73
CA ASN A 24 0.83 18.14 19.76
C ASN A 24 -0.22 19.18 19.34
N GLU A 25 -1.51 18.84 19.36
CA GLU A 25 -2.61 19.76 19.03
C GLU A 25 -3.08 20.60 20.24
N SER A 26 -2.61 20.31 21.46
CA SER A 26 -2.97 21.07 22.64
C SER A 26 -1.98 22.24 22.86
N PRO A 27 -2.30 23.50 22.49
CA PRO A 27 -1.59 24.63 23.06
C PRO A 27 -1.85 24.63 24.57
N ALA A 28 -0.79 24.71 25.37
CA ALA A 28 -0.86 24.78 26.82
C ALA A 28 -1.75 25.96 27.27
N SER A 29 -3.05 25.70 27.44
CA SER A 29 -4.00 26.69 27.93
C SER A 29 -4.30 26.44 29.39
N ARG A 30 -3.93 27.46 30.17
CA ARG A 30 -4.16 27.69 31.60
C ARG A 30 -5.50 27.15 32.12
N ARG A 31 -5.40 26.39 33.21
CA ARG A 31 -6.48 25.84 34.05
C ARG A 31 -7.60 26.84 34.39
N ARG A 32 -8.86 26.45 34.17
CA ARG A 32 -9.98 26.55 35.13
C ARG A 32 -10.98 25.41 34.89
N PRO A 33 -11.53 24.75 35.94
CA PRO A 33 -12.38 23.57 35.78
C PRO A 33 -13.84 23.98 35.58
N GLY A 34 -14.45 23.52 34.50
CA GLY A 34 -15.88 23.64 34.23
C GLY A 34 -16.36 22.36 33.57
N VAL A 35 -17.15 21.61 34.32
CA VAL A 35 -17.80 20.35 33.92
C VAL A 35 -18.67 20.56 32.68
N LEU A 36 -18.59 19.65 31.70
CA LEU A 36 -19.76 19.26 30.90
C LEU A 36 -19.55 17.91 30.22
N LEU A 37 -20.50 17.01 30.51
CA LEU A 37 -20.74 15.74 29.85
C LEU A 37 -20.99 15.95 28.35
N GLY A 38 -20.44 15.08 27.51
CA GLY A 38 -20.74 15.03 26.09
C GLY A 38 -20.43 13.64 25.53
N THR A 39 -21.49 12.89 25.27
CA THR A 39 -21.54 11.56 24.65
C THR A 39 -20.76 11.51 23.33
N ALA A 40 -19.73 10.67 23.25
CA ALA A 40 -19.07 10.32 21.99
C ALA A 40 -19.69 9.04 21.44
N ALA A 41 -20.41 9.18 20.32
CA ALA A 41 -20.91 8.08 19.52
C ALA A 41 -19.72 7.28 18.97
N VAL A 42 -19.63 6.01 19.35
CA VAL A 42 -18.66 5.06 18.80
C VAL A 42 -19.19 4.59 17.44
N LEU A 43 -18.74 5.22 16.36
CA LEU A 43 -18.83 4.63 15.03
C LEU A 43 -17.72 3.60 14.91
N GLY A 44 -18.08 2.34 15.17
CA GLY A 44 -17.21 1.20 14.96
C GLY A 44 -17.06 0.94 13.46
N THR A 45 -15.88 1.22 12.92
CA THR A 45 -15.43 0.67 11.64
C THR A 45 -14.19 -0.17 11.91
N GLY A 46 -14.34 -1.48 11.71
CA GLY A 46 -13.24 -2.44 11.75
C GLY A 46 -12.27 -2.12 10.61
N LEU A 47 -11.11 -1.59 10.95
CA LEU A 47 -10.01 -1.31 10.03
C LEU A 47 -8.86 -2.23 10.40
N LEU A 48 -8.77 -3.41 9.79
CA LEU A 48 -7.50 -4.14 9.70
C LEU A 48 -7.51 -5.02 8.45
N GLY A 49 -6.73 -4.59 7.45
CA GLY A 49 -6.59 -5.26 6.16
C GLY A 49 -6.64 -4.24 5.02
N ALA A 50 -5.51 -3.56 4.80
CA ALA A 50 -5.24 -2.63 3.69
C ALA A 50 -6.19 -1.44 3.45
N GLY A 51 -7.18 -1.23 4.31
CA GLY A 51 -8.06 -0.05 4.29
C GLY A 51 -7.50 1.18 5.03
N ALA A 52 -6.30 1.13 5.64
CA ALA A 52 -5.76 2.29 6.37
C ALA A 52 -5.44 3.48 5.43
N ALA A 53 -5.16 3.23 4.16
CA ALA A 53 -5.02 4.27 3.15
C ALA A 53 -6.37 4.90 2.76
N ALA A 54 -7.48 4.15 2.88
CA ALA A 54 -8.83 4.58 2.49
C ALA A 54 -9.41 5.69 3.39
N ALA A 55 -8.86 5.85 4.60
CA ALA A 55 -9.34 6.83 5.57
C ALA A 55 -8.42 8.06 5.72
N GLY A 56 -7.34 8.17 4.94
CA GLY A 56 -6.41 9.31 5.00
C GLY A 56 -5.70 9.51 6.35
N LEU A 57 -5.77 8.54 7.27
CA LEU A 57 -5.35 8.70 8.67
C LEU A 57 -3.85 8.51 8.89
N LEU A 58 -3.09 8.01 7.91
CA LEU A 58 -1.62 8.00 7.92
C LEU A 58 -1.10 8.24 6.50
N VAL A 59 -0.97 9.52 6.11
CA VAL A 59 -0.32 9.89 4.85
C VAL A 59 1.19 9.70 5.03
N ILE A 60 1.75 8.67 4.41
CA ILE A 60 3.20 8.44 4.39
C ILE A 60 3.82 9.57 3.55
N PRO A 61 4.83 10.30 4.05
CA PRO A 61 5.51 11.32 3.25
C PRO A 61 6.09 10.72 1.97
N GLY A 62 6.02 11.45 0.86
CA GLY A 62 6.34 10.92 -0.47
C GLY A 62 5.32 9.90 -1.02
N GLY A 63 4.35 9.47 -0.21
CA GLY A 63 3.29 8.56 -0.59
C GLY A 63 2.15 9.27 -1.31
N GLU A 64 1.15 8.49 -1.69
CA GLU A 64 -0.04 8.99 -2.35
C GLU A 64 -1.13 9.31 -1.34
N LYS A 65 -1.72 10.50 -1.48
CA LYS A 65 -2.96 10.86 -0.83
C LYS A 65 -4.08 10.63 -1.82
N VAL A 66 -5.01 9.76 -1.46
CA VAL A 66 -6.17 9.41 -2.30
C VAL A 66 -7.42 10.00 -1.64
N THR A 67 -8.11 10.89 -2.34
CA THR A 67 -9.34 11.53 -1.88
C THR A 67 -10.51 11.06 -2.76
N PRO A 68 -11.53 10.38 -2.21
CA PRO A 68 -12.73 10.01 -2.97
C PRO A 68 -13.47 11.26 -3.46
N LEU A 69 -13.86 11.27 -4.73
CA LEU A 69 -14.62 12.37 -5.36
C LEU A 69 -16.07 11.98 -5.72
N ALA A 70 -16.37 10.68 -5.74
CA ALA A 70 -17.68 10.15 -6.09
C ALA A 70 -18.05 8.97 -5.18
N SER A 71 -19.34 8.63 -5.16
CA SER A 71 -19.78 7.39 -4.52
C SER A 71 -19.27 6.18 -5.30
N PRO A 72 -18.82 5.11 -4.61
CA PRO A 72 -18.34 3.93 -5.29
C PRO A 72 -19.47 3.18 -6.00
N VAL A 73 -19.15 2.59 -7.15
CA VAL A 73 -20.00 1.62 -7.86
C VAL A 73 -19.50 0.22 -7.53
N THR A 74 -20.36 -0.62 -6.96
CA THR A 74 -20.05 -2.02 -6.64
C THR A 74 -20.91 -2.97 -7.45
N THR A 75 -20.29 -3.82 -8.27
CA THR A 75 -21.02 -4.80 -9.10
C THR A 75 -20.26 -6.13 -9.19
N THR A 76 -20.99 -7.22 -9.31
CA THR A 76 -20.45 -8.58 -9.52
C THR A 76 -20.55 -8.96 -10.99
N TYR A 77 -19.47 -9.53 -11.52
CA TYR A 77 -19.33 -9.91 -12.92
C TYR A 77 -18.88 -11.36 -13.07
N THR A 78 -19.08 -11.88 -14.28
CA THR A 78 -18.56 -13.16 -14.75
C THR A 78 -17.88 -12.93 -16.10
N GLY A 79 -16.68 -13.47 -16.28
CA GLY A 79 -15.89 -13.23 -17.47
C GLY A 79 -15.34 -11.80 -17.56
N THR A 80 -14.87 -11.46 -18.75
CA THR A 80 -14.45 -10.09 -19.06
C THR A 80 -15.65 -9.15 -19.04
N ALA A 81 -15.55 -8.04 -18.30
CA ALA A 81 -16.64 -7.08 -18.20
C ALA A 81 -16.14 -5.63 -18.13
N THR A 82 -17.01 -4.72 -18.57
CA THR A 82 -16.82 -3.28 -18.51
C THR A 82 -17.73 -2.68 -17.45
N VAL A 83 -17.14 -1.95 -16.51
CA VAL A 83 -17.83 -1.24 -15.43
C VAL A 83 -17.98 0.21 -15.85
N GLN A 84 -19.22 0.67 -15.92
CA GLN A 84 -19.56 2.06 -16.24
C GLN A 84 -19.53 2.90 -14.96
N LEU A 85 -18.74 3.97 -14.95
CA LEU A 85 -18.56 4.87 -13.81
C LEU A 85 -19.28 6.22 -14.02
N GLY A 86 -19.60 6.54 -15.27
CA GLY A 86 -20.21 7.80 -15.65
C GLY A 86 -19.18 8.91 -15.85
N THR A 87 -19.61 10.17 -15.80
CA THR A 87 -18.72 11.30 -16.03
C THR A 87 -17.79 11.54 -14.84
N PRO A 88 -16.46 11.62 -15.04
CA PRO A 88 -15.52 11.96 -13.98
C PRO A 88 -15.83 13.34 -13.37
N PRO A 89 -15.92 13.47 -12.03
CA PRO A 89 -15.98 14.75 -11.36
C PRO A 89 -14.75 15.63 -11.66
N ALA A 90 -14.90 16.95 -11.54
CA ALA A 90 -13.77 17.87 -11.68
C ALA A 90 -12.65 17.56 -10.67
N GLY A 91 -11.39 17.59 -11.11
CA GLY A 91 -10.23 17.28 -10.27
C GLY A 91 -9.90 15.79 -10.15
N THR A 92 -10.64 14.90 -10.81
CA THR A 92 -10.31 13.47 -10.86
C THR A 92 -8.96 13.26 -11.53
N THR A 93 -8.06 12.55 -10.86
CA THR A 93 -6.76 12.14 -11.43
C THR A 93 -6.61 10.64 -11.53
N GLY A 94 -7.49 9.86 -10.87
CA GLY A 94 -7.47 8.41 -10.96
C GLY A 94 -8.81 7.74 -10.67
N ILE A 95 -8.81 6.41 -10.82
CA ILE A 95 -9.91 5.52 -10.49
C ILE A 95 -9.39 4.50 -9.49
N ARG A 96 -9.93 4.49 -8.29
CA ARG A 96 -9.61 3.49 -7.28
C ARG A 96 -10.48 2.26 -7.50
N LEU A 97 -9.85 1.11 -7.49
CA LEU A 97 -10.42 -0.20 -7.72
C LEU A 97 -10.17 -1.09 -6.51
N GLU A 98 -11.21 -1.77 -6.04
CA GLU A 98 -11.12 -2.89 -5.12
C GLU A 98 -11.77 -4.09 -5.79
N LEU A 99 -10.94 -5.03 -6.25
CA LEU A 99 -11.39 -6.26 -6.88
C LEU A 99 -11.41 -7.37 -5.84
N LYS A 100 -12.57 -7.99 -5.65
CA LYS A 100 -12.74 -9.21 -4.86
C LYS A 100 -12.94 -10.40 -5.78
N CYS A 101 -12.05 -11.37 -5.69
CA CYS A 101 -12.15 -12.63 -6.41
C CYS A 101 -13.24 -13.50 -5.79
N LEU A 102 -14.12 -14.06 -6.62
CA LEU A 102 -15.13 -15.04 -6.21
C LEU A 102 -14.83 -16.44 -6.75
N THR A 103 -13.91 -16.53 -7.72
CA THR A 103 -13.30 -17.76 -8.21
C THR A 103 -11.81 -17.53 -8.46
N PRO A 104 -11.01 -18.60 -8.54
CA PRO A 104 -9.62 -18.49 -8.96
C PRO A 104 -9.52 -17.91 -10.37
N GLY A 105 -8.46 -17.16 -10.63
CA GLY A 105 -8.27 -16.54 -11.94
C GLY A 105 -7.21 -15.45 -11.94
N ARG A 106 -6.93 -14.94 -13.14
CA ARG A 106 -6.11 -13.75 -13.37
C ARG A 106 -7.00 -12.64 -13.94
N PHE A 107 -6.85 -11.45 -13.41
CA PHE A 107 -7.62 -10.26 -13.74
C PHE A 107 -6.65 -9.19 -14.23
N VAL A 108 -6.86 -8.71 -15.46
CA VAL A 108 -5.99 -7.73 -16.11
C VAL A 108 -6.70 -6.39 -16.19
N TYR A 109 -6.06 -5.36 -15.66
CA TYR A 109 -6.52 -3.98 -15.67
C TYR A 109 -6.24 -3.30 -17.02
N PRO A 110 -6.87 -2.15 -17.33
CA PRO A 110 -6.74 -1.48 -18.63
C PRO A 110 -5.31 -1.10 -19.04
N ASP A 111 -4.45 -0.80 -18.07
CA ASP A 111 -3.04 -0.45 -18.28
C ASP A 111 -2.11 -1.68 -18.42
N GLY A 112 -2.67 -2.88 -18.35
CA GLY A 112 -1.93 -4.15 -18.46
C GLY A 112 -1.44 -4.70 -17.12
N ALA A 113 -1.59 -3.96 -16.02
CA ALA A 113 -1.36 -4.52 -14.68
C ALA A 113 -2.30 -5.70 -14.42
N SER A 114 -1.95 -6.57 -13.47
CA SER A 114 -2.80 -7.72 -13.17
C SER A 114 -2.75 -8.18 -11.72
N SER A 115 -3.87 -8.72 -11.27
CA SER A 115 -3.98 -9.48 -10.01
C SER A 115 -4.33 -10.94 -10.30
N SER A 116 -3.95 -11.85 -9.42
CA SER A 116 -4.29 -13.27 -9.51
C SER A 116 -4.78 -13.79 -8.18
N CYS A 117 -5.73 -14.71 -8.22
CA CYS A 117 -6.31 -15.37 -7.05
C CYS A 117 -6.25 -16.88 -7.23
N SER A 118 -5.75 -17.58 -6.22
CA SER A 118 -5.77 -19.04 -6.11
C SER A 118 -7.10 -19.54 -5.50
N GLY A 119 -7.26 -20.86 -5.40
CA GLY A 119 -8.39 -21.47 -4.67
C GLY A 119 -8.41 -21.10 -3.19
N GLU A 120 -7.24 -21.01 -2.58
CA GLU A 120 -7.07 -20.66 -1.16
C GLU A 120 -7.45 -19.19 -0.91
N ASP A 121 -7.14 -18.30 -1.85
CA ASP A 121 -7.49 -16.87 -1.72
C ASP A 121 -9.00 -16.62 -1.77
N VAL A 122 -9.75 -17.47 -2.48
CA VAL A 122 -11.21 -17.33 -2.57
C VAL A 122 -11.88 -17.79 -1.27
N THR A 123 -11.31 -18.79 -0.59
CA THR A 123 -11.88 -19.34 0.65
C THR A 123 -11.43 -18.55 1.88
N ASP A 124 -10.20 -18.01 1.87
CA ASP A 124 -9.73 -17.05 2.87
C ASP A 124 -10.16 -15.63 2.45
N GLY A 125 -11.31 -15.19 2.99
CA GLY A 125 -11.87 -13.86 2.70
C GLY A 125 -10.96 -12.67 3.01
N ARG A 126 -9.77 -12.90 3.61
CA ARG A 126 -8.74 -11.87 3.85
C ARG A 126 -7.77 -11.67 2.69
N THR A 127 -7.54 -12.67 1.83
CA THR A 127 -6.56 -12.59 0.73
C THR A 127 -7.18 -12.57 -0.67
N GLY A 128 -8.47 -12.90 -0.80
CA GLY A 128 -9.21 -12.83 -2.06
C GLY A 128 -9.55 -11.43 -2.57
N TRP A 129 -8.80 -10.40 -2.21
CA TRP A 129 -9.03 -9.02 -2.63
C TRP A 129 -7.74 -8.35 -3.14
N ALA A 130 -7.87 -7.42 -4.08
CA ALA A 130 -6.79 -6.61 -4.61
C ALA A 130 -7.21 -5.14 -4.72
N GLY A 131 -6.40 -4.23 -4.18
CA GLY A 131 -6.57 -2.79 -4.32
C GLY A 131 -5.65 -2.25 -5.40
N TYR A 132 -6.17 -1.41 -6.28
CA TYR A 132 -5.41 -0.78 -7.35
C TYR A 132 -5.93 0.61 -7.66
N THR A 133 -5.05 1.53 -8.08
CA THR A 133 -5.45 2.86 -8.55
C THR A 133 -4.96 3.04 -9.97
N LEU A 134 -5.89 3.21 -10.91
CA LEU A 134 -5.61 3.54 -12.29
C LEU A 134 -5.43 5.05 -12.43
N GLY A 135 -4.41 5.48 -13.17
CA GLY A 135 -4.35 6.85 -13.67
C GLY A 135 -5.50 7.10 -14.65
N LEU A 136 -6.15 8.26 -14.54
CA LEU A 136 -7.27 8.61 -15.41
C LEU A 136 -6.78 9.01 -16.80
N VAL A 137 -7.27 8.34 -17.85
CA VAL A 137 -7.08 8.77 -19.24
C VAL A 137 -8.18 9.78 -19.62
N PRO A 138 -7.89 10.83 -20.42
CA PRO A 138 -8.91 11.78 -20.87
C PRO A 138 -10.11 11.07 -21.51
N GLY A 139 -11.32 11.38 -21.02
CA GLY A 139 -12.57 10.78 -21.49
C GLY A 139 -12.89 9.39 -20.91
N GLN A 140 -12.10 8.89 -19.96
CA GLN A 140 -12.35 7.59 -19.36
C GLN A 140 -13.55 7.63 -18.39
N ASP A 141 -14.67 7.08 -18.84
CA ASP A 141 -15.95 6.95 -18.12
C ASP A 141 -16.21 5.52 -17.61
N SER A 142 -15.28 4.60 -17.88
CA SER A 142 -15.45 3.18 -17.65
C SER A 142 -14.10 2.45 -17.48
N VAL A 143 -14.17 1.24 -16.91
CA VAL A 143 -13.02 0.35 -16.70
C VAL A 143 -13.38 -1.04 -17.19
N THR A 144 -12.50 -1.64 -18.00
CA THR A 144 -12.65 -3.03 -18.43
C THR A 144 -11.65 -3.92 -17.72
N ILE A 145 -12.14 -4.96 -17.05
CA ILE A 145 -11.28 -6.01 -16.47
C ILE A 145 -11.35 -7.22 -17.39
N LYS A 146 -10.18 -7.64 -17.90
CA LYS A 146 -10.07 -8.83 -18.74
C LYS A 146 -9.75 -10.06 -17.89
N THR A 147 -10.49 -11.14 -18.12
CA THR A 147 -10.32 -12.42 -17.43
C THR A 147 -10.94 -13.57 -18.23
N THR A 148 -10.79 -14.81 -17.75
CA THR A 148 -11.37 -16.01 -18.37
C THR A 148 -12.89 -16.02 -18.22
N PRO A 149 -13.65 -16.61 -19.18
CA PRO A 149 -15.12 -16.54 -19.19
C PRO A 149 -15.82 -17.05 -17.92
N GLU A 150 -15.21 -18.00 -17.22
CA GLU A 150 -15.77 -18.65 -16.04
C GLU A 150 -15.43 -17.91 -14.74
N ALA A 151 -14.49 -16.96 -14.79
CA ALA A 151 -14.03 -16.25 -13.62
C ALA A 151 -15.13 -15.31 -13.09
N ARG A 152 -15.46 -15.42 -11.80
CA ARG A 152 -16.40 -14.54 -11.11
C ARG A 152 -15.66 -13.64 -10.15
N TRP A 153 -16.08 -12.39 -10.10
CA TRP A 153 -15.42 -11.35 -9.33
C TRP A 153 -16.39 -10.22 -9.03
N GLN A 154 -16.14 -9.49 -7.96
CA GLN A 154 -16.82 -8.26 -7.62
C GLN A 154 -15.83 -7.11 -7.70
N LEU A 155 -16.27 -5.97 -8.21
CA LEU A 155 -15.47 -4.75 -8.26
C LEU A 155 -16.22 -3.63 -7.57
N THR A 156 -15.52 -2.96 -6.67
CA THR A 156 -15.87 -1.63 -6.19
C THR A 156 -14.95 -0.63 -6.88
N ALA A 157 -15.51 0.34 -7.57
CA ALA A 157 -14.74 1.34 -8.30
C ALA A 157 -15.25 2.76 -8.00
N GLU A 158 -14.33 3.71 -7.81
CA GLU A 158 -14.66 5.11 -7.52
C GLU A 158 -13.66 6.07 -8.16
N TYR A 159 -14.14 7.26 -8.54
CA TYR A 159 -13.27 8.36 -8.96
C TYR A 159 -12.57 8.98 -7.76
N VAL A 160 -11.27 9.21 -7.90
CA VAL A 160 -10.42 9.77 -6.84
C VAL A 160 -9.54 10.91 -7.35
N MET A 161 -9.22 11.82 -6.45
CA MET A 161 -8.09 12.73 -6.59
C MET A 161 -6.90 12.08 -5.87
N GLN A 162 -5.95 11.63 -6.66
CA GLN A 162 -4.66 11.12 -6.22
C GLN A 162 -3.63 12.24 -6.34
N GLU A 163 -3.00 12.58 -5.21
CA GLU A 163 -1.94 13.58 -5.13
C GLU A 163 -0.72 12.96 -4.47
N ARG A 164 0.47 13.20 -5.05
CA ARG A 164 1.74 12.83 -4.43
C ARG A 164 2.04 13.82 -3.30
N THR A 165 2.29 13.30 -2.11
CA THR A 165 2.70 14.13 -0.98
C THR A 165 4.20 14.41 -1.04
N ARG A 166 4.63 15.50 -0.40
CA ARG A 166 6.04 15.84 -0.30
C ARG A 166 6.74 14.88 0.65
N LEU A 167 8.05 14.71 0.47
CA LEU A 167 8.90 14.05 1.45
C LEU A 167 8.89 14.82 2.78
N GLY A 168 9.04 14.09 3.88
CA GLY A 168 9.29 14.67 5.19
C GLY A 168 10.75 15.07 5.32
N VAL A 169 11.05 15.99 6.23
CA VAL A 169 12.42 16.40 6.58
C VAL A 169 12.56 16.36 8.09
N ASN A 170 13.56 15.65 8.60
CA ASN A 170 13.78 15.52 10.04
C ASN A 170 14.62 16.69 10.60
N ALA A 171 14.85 16.71 11.92
CA ALA A 171 15.61 17.78 12.58
C ALA A 171 17.09 17.88 12.13
N LYS A 172 17.64 16.81 11.53
CA LYS A 172 18.99 16.80 10.95
C LYS A 172 19.00 17.28 9.49
N GLY A 173 17.85 17.58 8.91
CA GLY A 173 17.72 17.96 7.50
C GLY A 173 17.68 16.76 6.54
N GLU A 174 17.61 15.52 7.04
CA GLU A 174 17.49 14.32 6.19
C GLU A 174 16.04 14.17 5.71
N THR A 175 15.88 13.81 4.44
CA THR A 175 14.59 13.54 3.83
C THR A 175 14.11 12.12 4.13
N TYR A 176 12.81 11.95 4.37
CA TYR A 176 12.23 10.63 4.63
C TYR A 176 10.88 10.45 3.94
N GLY A 177 10.59 9.22 3.49
CA GLY A 177 9.33 8.91 2.82
C GLY A 177 9.40 7.76 1.83
N VAL A 178 8.47 7.78 0.87
CA VAL A 178 8.42 6.86 -0.27
C VAL A 178 9.15 7.48 -1.45
N GLU A 179 10.08 6.73 -2.04
CA GLU A 179 10.74 7.09 -3.30
C GLU A 179 9.73 7.18 -4.44
N SER A 180 9.81 8.23 -5.25
CA SER A 180 9.00 8.36 -6.47
C SER A 180 9.74 9.20 -7.52
N PRO A 181 9.41 9.08 -8.82
CA PRO A 181 10.04 9.91 -9.86
C PRO A 181 9.90 11.41 -9.61
N GLU A 182 8.80 11.85 -8.98
CA GLU A 182 8.53 13.26 -8.70
C GLU A 182 9.31 13.78 -7.49
N ASN A 183 9.49 12.95 -6.46
CA ASN A 183 10.14 13.33 -5.20
C ASN A 183 11.63 12.95 -5.14
N GLY A 184 12.10 12.10 -6.05
CA GLY A 184 13.42 11.48 -5.99
C GLY A 184 13.54 10.44 -4.87
N THR A 185 14.79 10.07 -4.60
CA THR A 185 15.15 9.10 -3.55
C THR A 185 15.37 9.84 -2.22
N PRO A 186 14.58 9.58 -1.17
CA PRO A 186 14.83 10.16 0.16
C PRO A 186 16.06 9.55 0.82
N ASP A 187 16.64 10.23 1.80
CA ASP A 187 17.73 9.69 2.63
C ASP A 187 17.27 8.46 3.41
N LEU A 188 16.01 8.46 3.87
CA LEU A 188 15.35 7.41 4.63
C LEU A 188 14.09 6.92 3.90
N ILE A 189 14.12 5.67 3.43
CA ILE A 189 13.03 5.05 2.67
C ILE A 189 12.11 4.28 3.61
N ALA A 190 10.81 4.48 3.45
CA ALA A 190 9.78 3.76 4.21
C ALA A 190 9.83 2.24 3.96
N VAL A 191 9.91 1.47 5.04
CA VAL A 191 9.95 0.00 5.02
C VAL A 191 9.10 -0.59 6.15
N ILE A 192 8.79 -1.89 6.05
CA ILE A 192 8.18 -2.66 7.14
C ILE A 192 9.25 -3.60 7.68
N ALA A 193 9.55 -3.49 8.97
CA ALA A 193 10.50 -4.36 9.64
C ALA A 193 9.96 -5.79 9.78
N THR A 194 10.85 -6.75 10.04
CA THR A 194 10.51 -8.17 10.26
C THR A 194 9.57 -8.43 11.43
N ASN A 195 9.47 -7.47 12.35
CA ASN A 195 8.52 -7.50 13.47
C ASN A 195 7.17 -6.84 13.14
N GLY A 196 6.90 -6.51 11.86
CA GLY A 196 5.66 -5.89 11.40
C GLY A 196 5.56 -4.38 11.64
N ARG A 197 6.54 -3.75 12.29
CA ARG A 197 6.53 -2.30 12.54
C ARG A 197 6.96 -1.54 11.29
N SER A 198 6.18 -0.53 10.90
CA SER A 198 6.60 0.44 9.90
C SER A 198 7.68 1.35 10.45
N GLY A 199 8.61 1.75 9.59
CA GLY A 199 9.66 2.72 9.88
C GLY A 199 10.44 3.07 8.62
N TYR A 200 11.67 3.52 8.78
CA TYR A 200 12.51 3.95 7.67
C TYR A 200 13.89 3.33 7.73
N ALA A 201 14.42 2.91 6.58
CA ALA A 201 15.78 2.45 6.42
C ALA A 201 16.56 3.45 5.56
N TYR A 202 17.86 3.60 5.82
CA TYR A 202 18.69 4.48 5.01
C TYR A 202 18.79 3.96 3.58
N ALA A 203 18.56 4.83 2.59
CA ALA A 203 18.67 4.54 1.17
C ALA A 203 20.02 3.88 0.82
N ARG A 204 21.11 4.45 1.35
CA ARG A 204 22.48 3.91 1.19
C ARG A 204 22.64 2.46 1.65
N ASP A 205 21.89 2.03 2.66
CA ASP A 205 21.97 0.66 3.19
C ASP A 205 21.12 -0.30 2.35
N LEU A 206 20.03 0.19 1.74
CA LEU A 206 19.16 -0.58 0.86
C LEU A 206 19.85 -0.93 -0.47
N TYR A 207 20.42 0.07 -1.15
CA TYR A 207 20.96 -0.11 -2.51
C TYR A 207 22.23 -0.96 -2.59
N GLY A 208 22.80 -1.43 -1.48
CA GLY A 208 23.63 -2.64 -1.44
C GLY A 208 24.91 -2.63 -2.28
N GLY A 209 25.38 -1.47 -2.75
CA GLY A 209 26.62 -1.32 -3.52
C GLY A 209 26.44 -0.46 -4.78
N PRO A 210 27.52 -0.27 -5.56
CA PRO A 210 27.46 0.51 -6.79
C PRO A 210 26.51 -0.13 -7.81
N MET A 211 25.74 0.71 -8.48
CA MET A 211 24.93 0.29 -9.62
C MET A 211 25.85 -0.27 -10.73
N PRO A 212 25.45 -1.35 -11.42
CA PRO A 212 26.24 -1.87 -12.51
C PRO A 212 26.38 -0.83 -13.63
N THR A 213 27.59 -0.67 -14.15
CA THR A 213 27.94 0.31 -15.18
C THR A 213 27.86 -0.23 -16.61
N SER A 214 27.63 -1.54 -16.75
CA SER A 214 27.49 -2.23 -18.03
C SER A 214 26.53 -3.43 -17.90
N PRO A 215 25.95 -3.92 -19.01
CA PRO A 215 25.17 -5.17 -19.01
C PRO A 215 25.96 -6.37 -18.46
N GLU A 216 27.26 -6.47 -18.79
CA GLU A 216 28.14 -7.53 -18.31
C GLU A 216 28.37 -7.44 -16.80
N ASP A 217 28.52 -6.23 -16.27
CA ASP A 217 28.63 -5.99 -14.82
C ASP A 217 27.31 -6.29 -14.12
N ALA A 218 26.17 -5.97 -14.74
CA ALA A 218 24.86 -6.33 -14.20
C ALA A 218 24.73 -7.85 -14.07
N VAL A 219 25.06 -8.61 -15.11
CA VAL A 219 25.04 -10.09 -15.07
C VAL A 219 25.91 -10.63 -13.94
N LYS A 220 27.14 -10.13 -13.79
CA LYS A 220 28.03 -10.54 -12.68
C LYS A 220 27.44 -10.18 -11.32
N ASN A 221 26.84 -9.00 -11.19
CA ASN A 221 26.26 -8.49 -9.96
C ASN A 221 25.02 -9.30 -9.54
N PHE A 222 24.17 -9.70 -10.49
CA PHE A 222 23.00 -10.56 -10.26
C PHE A 222 23.35 -12.04 -10.08
N SER A 223 24.42 -12.53 -10.72
CA SER A 223 24.83 -13.94 -10.64
C SER A 223 25.68 -14.27 -9.41
N THR A 224 26.11 -13.25 -8.66
CA THR A 224 26.86 -13.44 -7.42
C THR A 224 25.87 -13.48 -6.25
N PRO A 225 25.62 -14.65 -5.63
CA PRO A 225 24.71 -14.72 -4.50
C PRO A 225 25.26 -13.89 -3.36
N ARG A 226 24.45 -12.96 -2.85
CA ARG A 226 24.77 -12.21 -1.64
C ARG A 226 24.02 -12.83 -0.47
N PRO A 227 24.61 -12.91 0.73
CA PRO A 227 23.84 -13.27 1.91
C PRO A 227 22.74 -12.21 2.13
N PRO A 228 21.59 -12.60 2.71
CA PRO A 228 20.61 -11.64 3.20
C PRO A 228 21.29 -10.61 4.12
N ARG A 229 20.88 -9.35 4.01
CA ARG A 229 21.43 -8.25 4.82
C ARG A 229 20.38 -7.75 5.79
N GLU A 230 20.75 -7.72 7.06
CA GLU A 230 19.98 -7.03 8.09
C GLU A 230 20.22 -5.53 7.98
N ILE A 231 19.16 -4.79 7.67
CA ILE A 231 19.20 -3.32 7.59
C ILE A 231 18.41 -2.77 8.77
N PRO A 232 19.01 -1.93 9.64
CA PRO A 232 18.28 -1.30 10.74
C PRO A 232 17.10 -0.45 10.23
N VAL A 233 15.99 -0.53 10.95
CA VAL A 233 14.80 0.31 10.69
C VAL A 233 14.64 1.30 11.84
N PHE A 234 14.45 2.57 11.50
CA PHE A 234 14.36 3.70 12.42
C PHE A 234 12.99 4.38 12.37
N LEU A 235 12.70 5.27 13.32
CA LEU A 235 11.66 6.29 13.17
C LEU A 235 12.11 7.37 12.17
N SER A 236 11.24 8.36 11.91
CA SER A 236 11.53 9.49 11.01
C SER A 236 12.71 10.36 11.46
N ASP A 237 13.14 10.25 12.72
CA ASP A 237 14.34 10.91 13.25
C ASP A 237 15.65 10.30 12.69
N GLY A 238 15.59 9.10 12.08
CA GLY A 238 16.77 8.38 11.59
C GLY A 238 17.72 7.90 12.70
N GLU A 239 17.29 7.88 13.95
CA GLU A 239 18.11 7.52 15.12
C GLU A 239 17.44 6.46 16.00
N THR A 240 16.13 6.60 16.24
CA THR A 240 15.39 5.67 17.11
C THR A 240 15.12 4.37 16.37
N ARG A 241 15.91 3.33 16.64
CA ARG A 241 15.76 2.01 16.01
C ARG A 241 14.48 1.32 16.49
N VAL A 242 13.67 0.84 15.56
CA VAL A 242 12.38 0.16 15.79
C VAL A 242 12.33 -1.28 15.30
N GLY A 243 13.32 -1.70 14.49
CA GLY A 243 13.39 -3.07 13.98
C GLY A 243 14.55 -3.31 13.01
N VAL A 244 14.37 -4.33 12.18
CA VAL A 244 15.28 -4.72 11.11
C VAL A 244 14.46 -5.05 9.87
N PHE A 245 14.94 -4.62 8.70
CA PHE A 245 14.45 -5.00 7.40
C PHE A 245 15.41 -6.02 6.80
N MET A 246 14.89 -7.13 6.29
CA MET A 246 15.70 -8.14 5.61
C MET A 246 15.77 -7.82 4.12
N ALA A 247 16.87 -7.22 3.69
CA ALA A 247 17.14 -7.10 2.26
C ALA A 247 17.58 -8.46 1.74
N GLY A 248 16.82 -9.00 0.78
CA GLY A 248 17.22 -10.17 0.02
C GLY A 248 18.57 -9.91 -0.66
N GLY A 249 19.48 -10.88 -0.58
CA GLY A 249 20.65 -10.85 -1.43
C GLY A 249 20.20 -11.04 -2.88
N THR A 250 20.57 -10.13 -3.78
CA THR A 250 20.41 -10.35 -5.22
C THR A 250 21.10 -11.67 -5.58
N GLY A 251 20.33 -12.57 -6.20
CA GLY A 251 20.70 -13.97 -6.46
C GLY A 251 19.59 -14.99 -6.15
N GLY A 252 18.52 -14.59 -5.46
CA GLY A 252 17.32 -15.41 -5.29
C GLY A 252 16.31 -15.13 -6.41
N GLY A 253 16.33 -15.93 -7.46
CA GLY A 253 15.13 -16.09 -8.28
C GLY A 253 13.98 -16.45 -7.35
N ILE A 254 12.87 -15.72 -7.46
CA ILE A 254 11.56 -16.26 -7.06
C ILE A 254 11.52 -17.66 -7.70
N PRO A 255 11.30 -18.76 -6.95
CA PRO A 255 11.22 -20.08 -7.54
C PRO A 255 10.27 -19.99 -8.72
N SER A 256 10.82 -20.21 -9.91
CA SER A 256 10.09 -20.26 -11.16
C SER A 256 8.83 -21.08 -10.90
N TYR A 257 7.66 -20.48 -11.10
CA TYR A 257 6.47 -21.27 -11.37
C TYR A 257 6.87 -22.35 -12.40
N PRO A 258 6.53 -23.63 -12.20
CA PRO A 258 6.98 -24.67 -13.10
C PRO A 258 6.48 -24.38 -14.51
N THR A 259 7.40 -23.98 -15.39
CA THR A 259 7.19 -23.92 -16.83
C THR A 259 6.99 -25.34 -17.34
N ARG A 260 5.73 -25.78 -17.47
CA ARG A 260 5.38 -26.75 -18.50
C ARG A 260 5.28 -26.01 -19.82
N SER A 261 6.40 -25.85 -20.50
CA SER A 261 6.40 -25.59 -21.93
C SER A 261 5.85 -26.84 -22.62
N ALA A 262 4.63 -26.76 -23.13
CA ALA A 262 4.14 -27.75 -24.09
C ALA A 262 4.99 -27.61 -25.35
N GLN A 263 5.70 -28.67 -25.72
CA GLN A 263 6.35 -28.77 -27.03
C GLN A 263 5.26 -28.87 -28.12
N PRO A 264 5.36 -28.12 -29.23
CA PRO A 264 4.62 -28.44 -30.44
C PRO A 264 5.27 -29.62 -31.17
N ARG A 265 4.43 -30.50 -31.74
CA ARG A 265 4.80 -31.54 -32.71
C ARG A 265 5.09 -30.92 -34.08
#